data_AF-A0A926BQ59-F1
#
_entry.id   AF-A0A926BQ59-F1
#
_cell.length_a   1.000
_cell.length_b   1.000
_cell.length_c   1.000
_cell.angle_alpha   90.00
_cell.angle_beta   90.00
_cell.angle_gamma   90.00
#
_symmetry.space_group_name_H-M   'P 1'
#
loop_
_entity.id
_entity.type
_entity.pdbx_description
1 polymer ?
#
loop_
_entity_poly.entity_id
_entity_poly.type
_entity_poly.pdbx_seq_one_letter_code
_entity_poly.pdbx_strand_id
1 'polypeptide(L)'
;DELKDALRRKPLPYGTYFDSIAPARTFGFIEEVEALRKAGLALGGSEENAVVVYPDRYSSPLRFPNELARHKLLDLMGDIALAGLPLPNMEVFAVKPSHRLNVEFARALVGSLGR
;
A
#
# COMPACT_ATOMS: atom_id res chain seq x y z
N ASP A 1 -17.76 -3.78 14.40
CA ASP A 1 -18.88 -2.86 14.19
C ASP A 1 -18.55 -1.41 14.57
N GLU A 2 -17.99 -1.08 15.72
CA GLU A 2 -17.50 0.32 15.97
C GLU A 2 -16.21 0.70 15.20
N LEU A 3 -15.23 -0.21 15.12
CA LEU A 3 -13.96 0.04 14.41
C LEU A 3 -14.15 0.23 12.89
N LYS A 4 -15.15 -0.46 12.32
CA LYS A 4 -15.52 -0.35 10.90
C LYS A 4 -16.19 0.99 10.61
N ASP A 5 -17.06 1.45 11.50
CA ASP A 5 -17.73 2.75 11.37
C ASP A 5 -16.77 3.93 11.61
N ALA A 6 -15.81 3.79 12.53
CA ALA A 6 -14.77 4.82 12.75
C ALA A 6 -13.80 4.97 11.56
N LEU A 7 -13.62 3.91 10.77
CA LEU A 7 -12.69 3.88 9.62
C LEU A 7 -13.40 3.97 8.27
N ARG A 8 -14.75 4.02 8.26
CA ARG A 8 -15.58 4.21 7.07
C ARG A 8 -15.33 5.61 6.50
N ARG A 9 -14.38 5.69 5.59
CA ARG A 9 -14.24 6.84 4.69
C ARG A 9 -15.06 6.57 3.44
N LYS A 10 -15.63 7.63 2.87
CA LYS A 10 -16.25 7.56 1.54
C LYS A 10 -15.23 6.94 0.57
N PRO A 11 -15.56 5.83 -0.11
CA PRO A 11 -14.66 5.23 -1.08
C PRO A 11 -14.30 6.26 -2.16
N LEU A 12 -13.08 6.16 -2.69
CA LEU A 12 -12.69 6.98 -3.83
C LEU A 12 -13.66 6.72 -5.00
N PRO A 13 -14.04 7.74 -5.79
CA PRO A 13 -14.90 7.54 -6.93
C PRO A 13 -14.32 6.48 -7.89
N TYR A 14 -15.22 5.74 -8.55
CA TYR A 14 -14.79 4.79 -9.57
C TYR A 14 -14.00 5.51 -10.68
N GLY A 15 -12.93 4.89 -11.17
CA GLY A 15 -12.11 5.43 -12.26
C GLY A 15 -11.01 6.41 -11.83
N THR A 16 -10.84 6.73 -10.55
CA THR A 16 -9.81 7.70 -10.10
C THR A 16 -8.45 7.08 -9.78
N TYR A 17 -8.20 5.82 -10.17
CA TYR A 17 -6.97 5.10 -9.83
C TYR A 17 -5.71 5.85 -10.29
N PHE A 18 -5.68 6.28 -11.54
CA PHE A 18 -4.52 6.93 -12.17
C PHE A 18 -4.17 8.27 -11.51
N ASP A 19 -5.16 9.01 -11.03
CA ASP A 19 -4.94 10.34 -10.44
C ASP A 19 -4.75 10.27 -8.92
N SER A 20 -5.44 9.34 -8.25
CA SER A 20 -5.52 9.34 -6.79
C SER A 20 -4.66 8.27 -6.12
N ILE A 21 -4.32 7.17 -6.78
CA ILE A 21 -3.63 6.02 -6.15
C ILE A 21 -2.29 5.75 -6.81
N ALA A 22 -2.27 5.58 -8.14
CA ALA A 22 -1.08 5.23 -8.89
C ALA A 22 0.15 6.14 -8.63
N PRO A 23 0.00 7.46 -8.38
CA PRO A 23 1.15 8.32 -8.13
C PRO A 23 1.79 8.15 -6.73
N ALA A 24 1.23 7.36 -5.81
CA ALA A 24 1.76 7.25 -4.45
C ALA A 24 3.08 6.46 -4.41
N ARG A 25 4.17 7.14 -4.04
CA ARG A 25 5.52 6.55 -4.01
C ARG A 25 5.70 5.59 -2.83
N THR A 26 6.63 4.65 -3.01
CA THR A 26 7.14 3.84 -1.90
C THR A 26 7.91 4.68 -0.89
N PHE A 27 8.12 4.13 0.30
CA PHE A 27 8.76 4.86 1.39
C PHE A 27 9.55 3.95 2.32
N GLY A 28 10.50 4.53 3.04
CA GLY A 28 11.28 3.87 4.09
C GLY A 28 11.75 4.87 5.15
N PHE A 29 12.05 4.38 6.35
CA PHE A 29 12.55 5.20 7.45
C PHE A 29 14.08 5.31 7.39
N ILE A 30 14.63 6.50 7.58
CA ILE A 30 16.08 6.74 7.47
C ILE A 30 16.88 5.86 8.44
N GLU A 31 16.33 5.59 9.62
CA GLU A 31 16.94 4.77 10.67
C GLU A 31 17.09 3.30 10.24
N GLU A 32 16.27 2.83 9.29
CA GLU A 32 16.29 1.46 8.78
C GLU A 32 17.21 1.29 7.57
N VAL A 33 17.53 2.38 6.87
CA VAL A 33 18.25 2.34 5.58
C VAL A 33 19.62 1.67 5.70
N GLU A 34 20.39 1.99 6.74
CA GLU A 34 21.72 1.41 6.93
C GLU A 34 21.65 -0.11 7.15
N ALA A 35 20.72 -0.56 8.01
CA ALA A 35 20.52 -1.98 8.30
C ALA A 35 20.06 -2.74 7.05
N LEU A 36 19.13 -2.17 6.28
CA LEU A 36 18.67 -2.75 5.02
C LEU A 36 19.81 -2.89 4.02
N ARG A 37 20.62 -1.85 3.83
CA ARG A 37 21.78 -1.90 2.91
C ARG A 37 22.83 -2.92 3.34
N LYS A 38 23.13 -3.03 4.64
CA LYS A 38 24.02 -4.07 5.18
C LYS A 38 23.48 -5.49 4.93
N ALA A 39 22.16 -5.66 4.90
CA ALA A 39 21.49 -6.91 4.56
C ALA A 39 21.37 -7.16 3.04
N GLY A 40 21.93 -6.30 2.18
CA GLY A 40 21.83 -6.41 0.73
C GLY A 40 20.46 -6.00 0.17
N LEU A 41 19.63 -5.32 0.96
CA LEU A 41 18.31 -4.82 0.58
C LEU A 41 18.36 -3.32 0.26
N ALA A 42 17.34 -2.81 -0.46
CA ALA A 42 17.18 -1.39 -0.79
C ALA A 42 18.41 -0.72 -1.46
N LEU A 43 19.24 -1.50 -2.16
CA LEU A 43 20.49 -1.03 -2.76
C LEU A 43 20.29 0.04 -3.86
N GLY A 44 19.15 0.00 -4.55
CA GLY A 44 18.75 1.02 -5.53
C GLY A 44 17.91 2.15 -4.96
N GLY A 45 17.65 2.18 -3.65
CA GLY A 45 16.80 3.18 -3.02
C GLY A 45 17.47 4.55 -2.94
N SER A 46 16.77 5.58 -3.41
CA SER A 46 17.19 6.99 -3.34
C SER A 46 15.96 7.90 -3.09
N GLU A 47 16.20 9.16 -2.74
CA GLU A 47 15.11 10.14 -2.57
C GLU A 47 14.38 10.48 -3.88
N GLU A 48 14.96 10.11 -5.04
CA GLU A 48 14.32 10.27 -6.35
C GLU A 48 13.22 9.24 -6.58
N ASN A 49 13.35 8.03 -6.02
CA ASN A 49 12.43 6.92 -6.26
C ASN A 49 11.61 6.48 -5.02
N ALA A 50 11.97 6.95 -3.83
CA ALA A 50 11.25 6.69 -2.59
C ALA A 50 11.13 7.95 -1.72
N VAL A 51 10.05 8.03 -0.94
CA VAL A 51 9.94 8.99 0.15
C VAL A 51 10.73 8.46 1.34
N VAL A 52 11.79 9.15 1.72
CA VAL A 52 12.52 8.83 2.95
C VAL A 52 11.89 9.61 4.09
N VAL A 53 11.52 8.89 5.15
CA VAL A 53 10.95 9.45 6.38
C VAL A 53 12.08 9.69 7.37
N TYR A 54 12.27 10.95 7.74
CA TYR A 54 13.17 11.38 8.81
C TYR A 54 12.35 11.67 10.08
N PRO A 55 12.98 11.80 11.27
CA PRO A 55 12.27 12.10 12.51
C PRO A 55 11.43 13.39 12.47
N ASP A 56 11.85 14.36 11.67
CA ASP A 56 11.31 15.72 11.65
C ASP A 56 10.67 16.11 10.30
N ARG A 57 10.91 15.34 9.23
CA ARG A 57 10.48 15.71 7.87
C ARG A 57 10.41 14.50 6.92
N TYR A 58 9.91 14.76 5.72
CA TYR A 58 10.05 13.86 4.56
C TYR A 58 11.17 14.36 3.65
N SER A 59 11.81 13.46 2.87
CA SER A 59 12.84 13.82 1.87
C SER A 59 12.36 14.78 0.79
N SER A 60 11.06 14.80 0.53
CA SER A 60 10.44 15.63 -0.49
C SER A 60 9.00 15.96 -0.10
N PRO A 61 8.38 17.00 -0.69
CA PRO A 61 6.96 17.23 -0.56
C PRO A 61 6.16 15.98 -0.94
N LEU A 62 5.13 15.67 -0.15
CA LEU A 62 4.22 14.57 -0.46
C LEU A 62 3.31 14.97 -1.63
N ARG A 63 3.07 14.03 -2.54
CA ARG A 63 2.10 14.18 -3.65
C ARG A 63 0.66 14.25 -3.11
N PHE A 64 0.43 13.62 -1.95
CA PHE A 64 -0.84 13.62 -1.25
C PHE A 64 -0.60 13.77 0.26
N PRO A 65 -1.51 14.43 1.00
CA PRO A 65 -1.41 14.53 2.46
C PRO A 65 -1.28 13.17 3.17
N ASN A 66 -1.82 12.11 2.55
CA ASN A 66 -1.76 10.74 3.05
C ASN A 66 -1.05 9.77 2.08
N GLU A 67 -0.02 10.24 1.35
CA GLU A 67 0.71 9.46 0.32
C GLU A 67 1.17 8.08 0.84
N LEU A 68 1.72 7.98 2.05
CA LEU A 68 2.19 6.72 2.66
C LEU A 68 1.04 5.69 2.78
N ALA A 69 -0.14 6.13 3.21
CA ALA A 69 -1.31 5.27 3.33
C ALA A 69 -1.87 4.87 1.97
N ARG A 70 -1.83 5.78 0.98
CA ARG A 70 -2.22 5.47 -0.41
C ARG A 70 -1.27 4.46 -1.05
N HIS A 71 0.03 4.53 -0.75
CA HIS A 71 0.99 3.52 -1.22
C HIS A 71 0.67 2.14 -0.64
N LYS A 72 0.26 2.05 0.64
CA LYS A 72 -0.18 0.76 1.21
C LYS A 72 -1.48 0.23 0.59
N LEU A 73 -2.38 1.11 0.16
CA LEU A 73 -3.53 0.73 -0.66
C LEU A 73 -3.10 0.27 -2.06
N LEU A 74 -2.15 0.95 -2.69
CA LEU A 74 -1.56 0.55 -3.97
C LEU A 74 -0.93 -0.85 -3.90
N ASP A 75 -0.13 -1.12 -2.86
CA ASP A 75 0.46 -2.43 -2.57
C ASP A 75 -0.64 -3.51 -2.48
N LEU A 76 -1.67 -3.26 -1.67
CA LEU A 76 -2.80 -4.19 -1.48
C LEU A 76 -3.54 -4.48 -2.79
N MET A 77 -3.82 -3.45 -3.60
CA MET A 77 -4.47 -3.61 -4.90
C MET A 77 -3.62 -4.46 -5.84
N GLY A 78 -2.31 -4.25 -5.87
CA GLY A 78 -1.38 -5.04 -6.66
C GLY A 78 -1.33 -6.51 -6.22
N ASP A 79 -1.19 -6.76 -4.92
CA ASP A 79 -1.11 -8.12 -4.37
C ASP A 79 -2.39 -8.93 -4.64
N ILE A 80 -3.57 -8.32 -4.48
CA ILE A 80 -4.85 -8.99 -4.79
C ILE A 80 -5.00 -9.21 -6.30
N ALA A 81 -4.53 -8.28 -7.14
CA ALA A 81 -4.63 -8.44 -8.60
C ALA A 81 -3.86 -9.67 -9.12
N LEU A 82 -2.80 -10.10 -8.42
CA LEU A 82 -2.06 -11.33 -8.75
C LEU A 82 -2.91 -12.61 -8.60
N ALA A 83 -4.05 -12.55 -7.91
CA ALA A 83 -4.99 -13.67 -7.84
C ALA A 83 -5.66 -13.98 -9.19
N GLY A 84 -5.58 -13.09 -10.18
CA GLY A 84 -6.19 -13.27 -11.50
C GLY A 84 -7.72 -13.31 -11.46
N LEU A 85 -8.32 -12.89 -10.35
CA LEU A 85 -9.76 -12.83 -10.18
C LEU A 85 -10.30 -11.55 -10.86
N PRO A 86 -11.42 -11.61 -11.59
CA PRO A 86 -12.16 -10.41 -11.89
C PRO A 86 -12.65 -9.84 -10.55
N LEU A 87 -12.25 -8.61 -10.22
CA LEU A 87 -12.62 -7.96 -8.95
C LEU A 87 -13.75 -6.92 -9.11
N PRO A 88 -14.93 -7.22 -9.71
CA PRO A 88 -16.01 -6.24 -9.70
C PRO A 88 -16.65 -6.17 -8.30
N ASN A 89 -16.81 -4.96 -7.79
CA ASN A 89 -17.64 -4.60 -6.63
C ASN A 89 -17.21 -5.18 -5.26
N MET A 90 -15.92 -5.46 -5.06
CA MET A 90 -15.42 -5.86 -3.74
C MET A 90 -15.07 -4.63 -2.89
N GLU A 91 -15.63 -4.56 -1.68
CA GLU A 91 -15.18 -3.64 -0.64
C GLU A 91 -14.17 -4.37 0.27
N VAL A 92 -12.92 -3.90 0.28
CA VAL A 92 -11.87 -4.46 1.12
C VAL A 92 -11.57 -3.51 2.27
N PHE A 93 -11.60 -4.05 3.48
CA PHE A 93 -11.18 -3.36 4.68
C PHE A 93 -9.89 -3.99 5.21
N ALA A 94 -8.84 -3.18 5.35
CA ALA A 94 -7.54 -3.63 5.84
C ALA A 94 -7.00 -2.68 6.91
N VAL A 95 -6.49 -3.25 8.00
CA VAL A 95 -5.84 -2.52 9.08
C VAL A 95 -4.39 -2.97 9.14
N LYS A 96 -3.46 -2.04 8.92
CA LYS A 96 -2.01 -2.31 8.86
C LYS A 96 -1.67 -3.48 7.89
N PRO A 97 -2.10 -3.41 6.61
CA PRO A 97 -1.81 -4.46 5.64
C PRO A 97 -0.31 -4.65 5.41
N SER A 98 0.05 -5.83 4.93
CA SER A 98 1.41 -6.19 4.51
C SER A 98 1.32 -7.17 3.35
N HIS A 99 2.35 -7.24 2.50
CA HIS A 99 2.35 -8.17 1.36
C HIS A 99 2.01 -9.61 1.76
N ARG A 100 2.54 -10.10 2.89
CA ARG A 100 2.21 -11.44 3.40
C ARG A 100 0.71 -11.60 3.70
N LEU A 101 0.13 -10.66 4.45
CA LEU A 101 -1.31 -10.70 4.77
C LEU A 101 -2.18 -10.52 3.52
N ASN A 102 -1.76 -9.68 2.58
CA ASN A 102 -2.47 -9.45 1.33
C ASN A 102 -2.51 -10.72 0.47
N VAL A 103 -1.39 -11.44 0.38
CA VAL A 103 -1.30 -12.73 -0.33
C VAL A 103 -2.12 -13.82 0.39
N GLU A 104 -2.06 -13.91 1.71
CA GLU A 104 -2.88 -14.83 2.51
C GLU A 104 -4.38 -14.57 2.27
N PHE A 105 -4.79 -13.31 2.27
CA PHE A 105 -6.15 -12.89 1.94
C PHE A 105 -6.53 -13.26 0.50
N ALA A 106 -5.67 -12.96 -0.48
CA ALA A 106 -5.91 -13.30 -1.88
C ALA A 106 -6.09 -14.81 -2.10
N ARG A 107 -5.27 -15.64 -1.45
CA ARG A 107 -5.41 -17.11 -1.49
C ARG A 107 -6.73 -17.59 -0.88
N ALA A 108 -7.10 -17.05 0.28
CA ALA A 108 -8.37 -17.38 0.92
C ALA A 108 -9.56 -16.97 0.04
N LEU A 109 -9.48 -15.81 -0.62
CA LEU A 109 -10.48 -15.33 -1.56
C LEU A 109 -10.63 -16.29 -2.75
N VAL A 110 -9.53 -16.68 -3.41
CA VAL A 110 -9.54 -17.66 -4.52
C VAL A 110 -10.23 -18.96 -4.10
N GLY A 111 -9.82 -19.54 -2.97
CA GLY A 111 -10.42 -20.78 -2.47
C GLY A 111 -11.91 -20.65 -2.11
N SER A 112 -12.34 -19.47 -1.61
CA SER A 112 -13.76 -19.21 -1.32
C SER A 112 -14.64 -19.08 -2.57
N LEU A 113 -14.04 -18.71 -3.71
CA LEU A 113 -14.72 -18.57 -5.00
C LEU A 113 -14.72 -19.88 -5.81
N GLY A 114 -14.26 -20.99 -5.21
CA GLY A 114 -14.26 -22.32 -5.83
C GLY A 114 -13.28 -22.47 -7.00
N ARG A 115 -12.17 -21.71 -6.98
CA ARG A 115 -11.06 -21.83 -7.94
C ARG A 115 -9.82 -22.40 -7.28
#